data_AF-A0A933R3A9-F1
#
_entry.id   AF-A0A933R3A9-F1
#
_cell.length_a   1.000
_cell.length_b   1.000
_cell.length_c   1.000
_cell.angle_alpha   90.00
_cell.angle_beta   90.00
_cell.angle_gamma   90.00
#
_symmetry.space_group_name_H-M   'P 1'
#
loop_
_entity.id
_entity.type
_entity.pdbx_description
1 polymer ?
#
loop_
_entity_poly.entity_id
_entity_poly.type
_entity_poly.pdbx_seq_one_letter_code
_entity_poly.pdbx_strand_id
1 'polypeptide(L)'
;MDTSIAEVNEDDFSRIGGDKPPHLKIEAALMELGGTGVRGTEFKLRALKAAGWKYGKMTPYGTNPKLAAEAFNRIRSALPNASDQDQLLQSLEAK
;
A
#
# COMPACT_ATOMS: atom_id res chain seq x y z
N MET A 1 16.11 10.17 -5.94
CA MET A 1 14.84 9.43 -6.04
C MET A 1 13.90 10.08 -5.04
N ASP A 2 13.03 10.97 -5.50
CA ASP A 2 12.03 11.62 -4.64
C ASP A 2 10.95 10.60 -4.27
N THR A 3 11.16 9.85 -3.20
CA THR A 3 10.18 8.95 -2.57
C THR A 3 9.21 9.72 -1.65
N SER A 4 9.02 11.03 -1.87
CA SER A 4 7.97 11.82 -1.21
C SER A 4 6.60 11.48 -1.82
N ILE A 5 6.12 10.29 -1.50
CA ILE A 5 4.74 9.88 -1.78
C ILE A 5 3.83 10.69 -0.84
N ALA A 6 2.86 11.39 -1.42
CA ALA A 6 1.86 12.12 -0.66
C ALA A 6 0.99 11.17 0.20
N GLU A 7 0.37 11.71 1.24
CA GLU A 7 -0.55 10.95 2.07
C GLU A 7 -1.77 10.49 1.28
N VAL A 8 -2.07 9.18 1.38
CA VAL A 8 -3.28 8.61 0.80
C VAL A 8 -4.46 9.06 1.64
N ASN A 9 -5.45 9.67 1.00
CA ASN A 9 -6.68 10.09 1.64
C ASN A 9 -7.84 9.23 1.16
N GLU A 10 -8.93 9.16 1.92
CA GLU A 10 -10.09 8.37 1.55
C GLU A 10 -10.78 8.86 0.27
N ASP A 11 -10.77 10.17 0.04
CA ASP A 11 -11.30 10.81 -1.16
C ASP A 11 -10.59 10.33 -2.44
N ASP A 12 -9.31 9.93 -2.31
CA ASP A 12 -8.48 9.42 -3.40
C ASP A 12 -9.01 8.11 -4.00
N PHE A 13 -9.76 7.32 -3.21
CA PHE A 13 -10.41 6.10 -3.70
C PHE A 13 -11.78 6.36 -4.35
N SER A 14 -12.44 7.47 -4.00
CA SER A 14 -13.71 7.88 -4.60
C SER A 14 -13.49 8.73 -5.85
N ARG A 15 -12.31 9.36 -5.96
CA ARG A 15 -11.93 10.21 -7.09
C ARG A 15 -11.65 9.39 -8.35
N ILE A 16 -12.70 9.16 -9.14
CA ILE A 16 -12.59 8.61 -10.49
C ILE A 16 -12.31 9.76 -11.47
N GLY A 17 -11.11 10.35 -11.41
CA GLY A 17 -10.66 11.38 -12.35
C GLY A 17 -9.66 12.39 -11.79
N GLY A 18 -8.45 12.42 -12.37
CA GLY A 18 -7.38 13.36 -12.01
C GLY A 18 -5.98 12.74 -12.04
N ASP A 19 -5.00 13.50 -11.53
CA ASP A 19 -3.57 13.12 -11.42
C ASP A 19 -3.37 11.76 -10.72
N LYS A 20 -2.25 11.08 -11.00
CA LYS A 20 -2.02 9.70 -10.52
C LYS A 20 -2.10 9.66 -8.98
N PRO A 21 -3.06 8.91 -8.42
CA PRO A 21 -3.25 8.90 -6.98
C PRO A 21 -2.02 8.36 -6.22
N PRO A 22 -1.74 8.86 -4.99
CA PRO A 22 -0.62 8.43 -4.17
C PRO A 22 -0.62 6.92 -3.88
N HIS A 23 -1.77 6.27 -3.77
CA HIS A 23 -1.82 4.81 -3.53
C HIS A 23 -1.16 4.01 -4.66
N LEU A 24 -1.28 4.45 -5.92
CA LEU A 24 -0.61 3.79 -7.04
C LEU A 24 0.93 3.87 -6.96
N LYS A 25 1.47 4.97 -6.41
CA LYS A 25 2.93 5.09 -6.20
C LYS A 25 3.41 4.09 -5.14
N ILE A 26 2.60 3.87 -4.11
CA ILE A 26 2.90 2.86 -3.07
C ILE A 26 2.81 1.46 -3.67
N GLU A 27 1.79 1.17 -4.49
CA GLU A 27 1.68 -0.10 -5.18
C GLU A 27 2.85 -0.37 -6.12
N ALA A 28 3.32 0.65 -6.84
CA ALA A 28 4.52 0.56 -7.66
C ALA A 28 5.74 0.20 -6.80
N ALA A 29 5.99 0.94 -5.71
CA ALA A 29 7.10 0.66 -4.80
C ALA A 29 7.01 -0.75 -4.19
N LEU A 30 5.81 -1.19 -3.81
CA LEU A 30 5.57 -2.56 -3.33
C LEU A 30 5.86 -3.61 -4.40
N MET A 31 5.48 -3.37 -5.65
CA MET A 31 5.77 -4.28 -6.76
C MET A 31 7.25 -4.29 -7.13
N GLU A 32 7.95 -3.15 -7.03
CA GLU A 32 9.40 -3.09 -7.21
C GLU A 32 10.14 -3.89 -6.12
N LEU A 33 9.65 -3.82 -4.88
CA LEU A 33 10.25 -4.46 -3.72
C LEU A 33 9.87 -5.95 -3.57
N GLY A 34 8.63 -6.33 -3.89
CA GLY A 34 8.13 -7.70 -3.89
C GLY A 34 8.32 -8.46 -5.22
N GLY A 35 8.79 -7.78 -6.26
CA GLY A 35 8.97 -8.29 -7.61
C GLY A 35 7.71 -8.24 -8.49
N THR A 36 7.87 -8.43 -9.80
CA THR A 36 6.78 -8.32 -10.79
C THR A 36 5.94 -9.60 -10.91
N GLY A 37 4.64 -9.46 -11.18
CA GLY A 37 3.72 -10.57 -11.49
C GLY A 37 2.96 -11.11 -10.27
N VAL A 38 2.88 -12.44 -10.14
CA VAL A 38 2.11 -13.10 -9.07
C VAL A 38 2.72 -12.82 -7.69
N ARG A 39 4.06 -12.82 -7.59
CA ARG A 39 4.78 -12.58 -6.33
C ARG A 39 4.52 -11.18 -5.75
N GLY A 40 4.63 -10.13 -6.59
CA GLY A 40 4.31 -8.77 -6.17
C GLY A 40 2.84 -8.59 -5.79
N THR A 41 1.92 -9.26 -6.50
CA THR A 41 0.50 -9.22 -6.15
C THR A 41 0.24 -9.85 -4.78
N GLU A 42 0.86 -10.99 -4.51
CA GLU A 42 0.70 -11.70 -3.24
C GLU A 42 1.36 -10.94 -2.08
N PHE A 43 2.55 -10.37 -2.32
CA PHE A 43 3.24 -9.49 -1.38
C PHE A 43 2.40 -8.26 -1.05
N LYS A 44 1.85 -7.57 -2.05
CA LYS A 44 0.95 -6.42 -1.85
C LYS A 44 -0.21 -6.78 -0.92
N LEU A 45 -0.84 -7.93 -1.13
CA LEU A 45 -1.95 -8.39 -0.29
C LEU A 45 -1.49 -8.66 1.15
N ARG A 46 -0.31 -9.25 1.34
CA ARG A 46 0.28 -9.47 2.67
C ARG A 46 0.62 -8.16 3.36
N ALA A 47 1.25 -7.22 2.66
CA ALA A 47 1.61 -5.89 3.19
C ALA A 47 0.37 -5.08 3.59
N LEU A 48 -0.65 -5.08 2.74
CA LEU A 48 -1.95 -4.48 3.07
C LEU A 48 -2.55 -5.12 4.32
N LYS A 49 -2.58 -6.46 4.38
CA LYS A 49 -3.11 -7.20 5.53
C LYS A 49 -2.35 -6.87 6.83
N ALA A 50 -1.02 -6.88 6.80
CA ALA A 50 -0.16 -6.49 7.91
C ALA A 50 -0.42 -5.04 8.33
N ALA A 51 -0.63 -4.14 7.38
CA ALA A 51 -0.98 -2.76 7.65
C ALA A 51 -2.39 -2.57 8.23
N GLY A 52 -3.22 -3.62 8.30
CA GLY A 52 -4.56 -3.60 8.88
C GLY A 52 -5.71 -3.76 7.87
N TRP A 53 -5.40 -3.90 6.57
CA TRP A 53 -6.39 -4.18 5.53
C TRP A 53 -6.87 -5.62 5.61
N LYS A 54 -7.96 -5.82 6.33
CA LYS A 54 -8.60 -7.14 6.52
C LYS A 54 -9.35 -7.67 5.30
N TYR A 55 -9.52 -6.86 4.25
CA TYR A 55 -10.30 -7.23 3.08
C TYR A 55 -9.40 -7.83 1.99
N GLY A 56 -9.92 -8.81 1.24
CA GLY A 56 -9.14 -9.46 0.18
C GLY A 56 -9.05 -8.64 -1.10
N LYS A 57 -8.42 -9.22 -2.14
CA LYS A 57 -8.33 -8.63 -3.50
C LYS A 57 -9.68 -8.31 -4.16
N MET A 58 -10.77 -8.86 -3.62
CA MET A 58 -12.12 -8.75 -4.18
C MET A 58 -12.93 -7.58 -3.60
N THR A 59 -12.43 -6.89 -2.58
CA THR A 59 -13.11 -5.73 -2.01
C THR A 59 -12.50 -4.46 -2.59
N PRO A 60 -13.27 -3.63 -3.31
CA PRO A 60 -12.74 -2.37 -3.82
C PRO A 60 -12.39 -1.47 -2.63
N TYR A 61 -11.29 -0.73 -2.74
CA TYR A 61 -10.85 0.19 -1.70
C TYR A 61 -11.92 1.24 -1.37
N GLY A 62 -12.74 1.63 -2.35
CA GLY A 62 -13.89 2.51 -2.16
C GLY A 62 -14.98 1.99 -1.21
N THR A 63 -15.00 0.69 -0.85
CA THR A 63 -15.91 0.19 0.19
C THR A 63 -15.48 0.66 1.59
N ASN A 64 -14.17 0.74 1.84
CA ASN A 64 -13.62 1.21 3.12
C ASN A 64 -12.41 2.12 2.83
N PRO A 65 -12.65 3.32 2.28
CA PRO A 65 -11.58 4.15 1.76
C PRO A 65 -10.68 4.69 2.88
N LYS A 66 -11.24 4.92 4.07
CA LYS A 66 -10.48 5.26 5.29
C LYS A 66 -9.51 4.16 5.71
N LEU A 67 -9.99 2.91 5.77
CA LEU A 67 -9.17 1.77 6.17
C LEU A 67 -8.10 1.43 5.13
N ALA A 68 -8.42 1.62 3.84
CA ALA A 68 -7.44 1.53 2.77
C ALA A 68 -6.38 2.61 2.91
N ALA A 69 -6.78 3.89 3.05
CA ALA A 69 -5.88 5.02 3.23
C ALA A 69 -4.92 4.80 4.40
N GLU A 70 -5.43 4.39 5.57
CA GLU A 70 -4.61 4.08 6.74
C GLU A 70 -3.59 2.96 6.46
N ALA A 71 -4.02 1.88 5.81
CA ALA A 71 -3.14 0.76 5.46
C ALA A 71 -2.02 1.22 4.50
N PHE A 72 -2.37 1.95 3.45
CA PHE A 72 -1.40 2.49 2.50
C PHE A 72 -0.45 3.50 3.17
N ASN A 73 -0.93 4.38 4.05
CA ASN A 73 -0.06 5.33 4.77
C ASN A 73 0.90 4.64 5.75
N ARG A 74 0.49 3.53 6.37
CA ARG A 74 1.41 2.71 7.17
C ARG A 74 2.52 2.13 6.30
N ILE A 75 2.16 1.57 5.14
CA ILE A 75 3.13 1.07 4.16
C ILE A 75 4.07 2.20 3.72
N ARG A 76 3.53 3.38 3.40
CA ARG A 76 4.30 4.58 3.03
C ARG A 76 5.36 4.93 4.06
N SER A 77 5.02 4.93 5.35
CA SER A 77 5.97 5.23 6.43
C SER A 77 6.99 4.10 6.67
N ALA A 78 6.61 2.85 6.39
CA ALA A 78 7.50 1.70 6.54
C ALA A 78 8.44 1.50 5.35
N LEU A 79 8.03 1.87 4.12
CA LEU A 79 8.80 1.75 2.88
C LEU A 79 10.22 2.31 2.95
N PRO A 80 10.48 3.55 3.42
CA PRO A 80 11.84 4.08 3.50
C PRO A 80 12.71 3.37 4.55
N ASN A 81 12.11 2.64 5.50
CA ASN A 81 12.81 1.90 6.54
C ASN A 81 13.01 0.41 6.17
N ALA A 82 12.35 -0.07 5.11
CA ALA A 82 12.39 -1.46 4.69
C ALA A 82 13.22 -1.62 3.42
N SER A 83 14.28 -2.43 3.49
CA SER A 83 15.11 -2.73 2.31
C SER A 83 14.52 -3.85 1.45
N ASP A 84 13.71 -4.71 2.07
CA ASP A 84 13.17 -5.92 1.46
C ASP A 84 11.79 -6.28 2.03
N GLN A 85 11.13 -7.20 1.33
CA GLN A 85 9.73 -7.56 1.56
C GLN A 85 9.45 -8.04 3.00
N ASP A 86 10.38 -8.82 3.56
CA ASP A 86 10.27 -9.32 4.93
C ASP A 86 10.39 -8.17 5.95
N GLN A 87 11.36 -7.27 5.79
CA GLN A 87 11.50 -6.10 6.66
C GLN A 87 10.28 -5.19 6.62
N LEU A 88 9.67 -5.00 5.44
CA LEU A 88 8.45 -4.21 5.33
C LEU A 88 7.31 -4.86 6.10
N LEU A 89 7.10 -6.17 5.91
CA LEU A 89 6.06 -6.91 6.61
C LEU A 89 6.27 -6.88 8.12
N GLN A 90 7.48 -7.17 8.60
CA GLN A 90 7.79 -7.08 10.03
C GLN A 90 7.53 -5.69 10.59
N SER A 91 7.89 -4.63 9.86
CA SER A 91 7.64 -3.25 10.29
C SER A 91 6.15 -2.92 10.39
N LEU A 92 5.32 -3.55 9.56
CA LEU A 92 3.87 -3.38 9.56
C LEU A 92 3.16 -4.26 10.61
N GLU A 93 3.67 -5.46 10.86
CA GLU A 93 3.14 -6.42 11.84
C GLU A 93 3.60 -6.14 13.28
N ALA A 94 4.71 -5.44 13.49
CA ALA A 94 5.30 -5.19 14.81
C ALA A 94 4.56 -4.14 15.67
N LYS A 95 3.22 -4.11 15.63
CA LYS A 95 2.40 -3.11 16.33
C LYS A 95 1.36 -3.71 17.27
#